data_AF-W7YLP6-F1
#
_entry.id   AF-W7YLP6-F1
#
_cell.length_a   1.000
_cell.length_b   1.000
_cell.length_c   1.000
_cell.angle_alpha   90.00
_cell.angle_beta   90.00
_cell.angle_gamma   90.00
#
_symmetry.space_group_name_H-M   'P 1'
#
loop_
_entity.id
_entity.type
_entity.pdbx_description
1 polymer ?
#
loop_
_entity_poly.entity_id
_entity_poly.type
_entity_poly.pdbx_seq_one_letter_code
_entity_poly.pdbx_strand_id
1 'polypeptide(L)'
;MRIVQTLLALIILFACTNCQQAAKQKSDNEGWQVLFNGKNLDGWVVKLNHHELGDSYANTFRVVEGVIQVNYDGYEAFDERFGYLD
;
A
#
# COMPACT_ATOMS: atom_id res chain seq x y z
N MET A 1 -40.90 -12.94 14.48
CA MET A 1 -39.97 -12.79 13.34
C MET A 1 -39.51 -11.35 13.11
N ARG A 2 -40.40 -10.34 13.09
CA ARG A 2 -40.01 -8.93 12.85
C ARG A 2 -38.94 -8.38 13.82
N ILE A 3 -39.04 -8.69 15.11
CA ILE A 3 -38.09 -8.24 16.16
C ILE A 3 -36.70 -8.89 15.99
N VAL A 4 -36.65 -10.15 15.58
CA VAL A 4 -35.38 -10.86 15.34
C VAL A 4 -34.70 -10.33 14.08
N GLN A 5 -35.47 -9.99 13.04
CA GLN A 5 -34.95 -9.37 11.81
C GLN A 5 -34.41 -7.95 12.05
N THR A 6 -35.08 -7.14 12.87
CA THR A 6 -34.56 -5.82 13.24
C THR A 6 -33.31 -5.91 14.13
N LEU A 7 -33.25 -6.86 15.06
CA LEU A 7 -32.05 -7.09 15.87
C LEU A 7 -30.86 -7.55 15.01
N LEU A 8 -31.09 -8.46 14.06
CA LEU A 8 -30.06 -8.94 13.14
C LEU A 8 -29.53 -7.82 12.23
N ALA A 9 -30.42 -6.96 11.71
CA ALA A 9 -30.03 -5.81 10.90
C ALA A 9 -29.21 -4.78 11.69
N LEU A 10 -29.51 -4.57 12.98
CA LEU A 10 -28.76 -3.67 13.86
C LEU A 10 -27.34 -4.18 14.13
N ILE A 11 -27.18 -5.49 14.32
CA ILE A 11 -25.87 -6.13 14.54
C ILE A 11 -24.98 -6.02 13.30
N ILE A 12 -25.55 -6.20 12.10
CA ILE A 12 -24.81 -6.03 10.84
C ILE A 12 -24.39 -4.57 10.64
N LEU A 13 -25.25 -3.61 10.99
CA LEU A 13 -24.92 -2.18 10.91
C LEU A 13 -23.77 -1.79 11.86
N PHE A 14 -23.72 -2.39 13.05
CA PHE A 14 -22.67 -2.14 14.05
C PHE A 14 -21.33 -2.82 13.70
N ALA A 15 -21.36 -3.92 12.94
CA ALA A 15 -20.14 -4.58 12.46
C ALA A 15 -19.45 -3.79 11.34
N CYS A 16 -20.20 -3.01 10.54
CA CYS A 16 -19.64 -2.19 9.45
C CYS A 16 -18.93 -0.92 9.93
N THR A 17 -19.23 -0.39 11.12
CA THR A 17 -18.63 0.86 11.62
C THR A 17 -17.21 0.68 12.19
N ASN A 18 -16.81 -0.55 12.52
CA ASN A 18 -15.45 -0.83 13.05
C ASN A 18 -14.39 -1.07 11.97
N CYS A 19 -14.74 -1.05 10.68
CA CYS A 19 -13.79 -1.27 9.58
C CYS A 19 -13.07 0.02 9.13
N GLN A 20 -13.43 1.19 9.66
CA GLN A 20 -12.86 2.49 9.24
C GLN A 20 -11.76 3.04 10.16
N GLN A 21 -11.26 2.26 11.11
CA GLN A 21 -10.11 2.66 11.93
C GLN A 21 -8.78 2.18 11.33
N ALA A 22 -8.65 2.29 10.01
CA ALA A 22 -7.36 2.17 9.34
C ALA A 22 -6.58 3.47 9.56
N ALA A 23 -5.72 3.45 10.58
CA ALA A 23 -4.54 4.27 10.77
C ALA A 23 -4.68 5.80 10.57
N LYS A 24 -5.26 6.47 11.58
CA LYS A 24 -4.74 7.80 11.95
C LYS A 24 -3.73 7.59 13.08
N GLN A 25 -2.53 7.11 12.72
CA GLN A 25 -1.37 7.18 13.61
C GLN A 25 -1.06 8.67 13.81
N LYS A 26 -1.63 9.26 14.85
CA LYS A 26 -1.11 10.50 15.42
C LYS A 26 0.16 10.10 16.16
N SER A 27 1.29 10.07 15.48
CA SER A 27 2.56 9.82 16.13
C SER A 27 2.93 11.09 16.91
N ASP A 28 2.77 11.04 18.23
CA ASP A 28 3.55 11.87 19.16
C ASP A 28 5.01 11.44 19.04
N ASN A 29 5.66 11.86 17.97
CA ASN A 29 7.05 11.55 17.71
C ASN A 29 7.72 12.84 17.24
N GLU A 30 8.10 13.67 18.22
CA GLU A 30 8.83 14.90 17.99
C GLU A 30 10.12 14.58 17.23
N GLY A 31 10.06 14.66 15.89
CA GLY A 31 11.21 14.47 14.99
C GLY A 31 11.09 13.34 13.95
N TRP A 32 10.10 12.45 14.01
CA TRP A 32 9.93 11.42 12.97
C TRP A 32 8.93 11.84 11.90
N GLN A 33 9.32 11.71 10.64
CA GLN A 33 8.48 12.01 9.49
C GLN A 33 8.09 10.72 8.76
N VAL A 34 6.80 10.57 8.49
CA VAL A 34 6.29 9.52 7.61
C VAL A 34 6.61 9.89 6.17
N LEU A 35 7.45 9.09 5.51
CA LEU A 35 7.86 9.32 4.11
C LEU A 35 6.94 8.64 3.09
N PHE A 36 6.40 7.47 3.45
CA PHE A 36 5.49 6.73 2.59
C PHE A 36 4.03 6.97 3.00
N ASN A 37 3.20 7.35 2.04
CA ASN A 37 1.81 7.72 2.29
C ASN A 37 0.83 6.53 2.43
N GLY A 38 1.33 5.29 2.28
CA GLY A 38 0.51 4.07 2.41
C GLY A 38 -0.36 3.74 1.19
N LYS A 39 -0.24 4.47 0.08
CA LYS A 39 -1.16 4.37 -1.06
C LYS A 39 -0.46 4.23 -2.40
N ASN A 40 0.59 5.01 -2.64
CA ASN A 40 1.30 5.05 -3.91
C ASN A 40 2.74 5.56 -3.73
N LEU A 41 3.50 5.61 -4.82
CA LEU A 41 4.88 6.07 -4.84
C LEU A 41 5.00 7.57 -5.18
N ASP A 42 3.97 8.38 -4.89
CA ASP A 42 4.04 9.82 -5.15
C ASP A 42 5.20 10.45 -4.36
N GLY A 43 6.04 11.21 -5.06
CA GLY A 43 7.24 11.81 -4.50
C GLY A 43 8.47 10.89 -4.50
N TRP A 44 8.34 9.67 -5.04
CA TRP A 44 9.46 8.75 -5.24
C TRP A 44 9.76 8.59 -6.72
N VAL A 45 11.03 8.42 -7.08
CA VAL A 45 11.46 8.13 -8.45
C VAL A 45 12.13 6.77 -8.50
N VAL A 46 11.64 5.89 -9.38
CA VAL A 46 12.24 4.58 -9.59
C VAL A 46 13.49 4.72 -10.44
N LYS A 47 14.58 4.09 -10.03
CA LYS A 47 15.71 3.83 -10.91
C LYS A 47 15.96 2.32 -10.97
N LEU A 48 15.80 1.76 -12.17
CA LEU A 48 16.20 0.39 -12.49
C LEU A 48 17.41 0.39 -13.43
N ASN A 49 18.35 -0.52 -13.20
CA ASN A 49 19.45 -0.74 -14.13
C ASN A 49 18.91 -1.23 -15.48
N HIS A 50 19.52 -0.79 -16.59
CA HIS A 50 19.06 -1.01 -17.97
C HIS A 50 17.72 -0.38 -18.37
N HIS A 51 17.11 0.43 -17.51
CA HIS A 51 15.88 1.19 -17.78
C HIS A 51 16.08 2.70 -17.57
N GLU A 52 15.19 3.49 -18.16
CA GLU A 52 15.20 4.95 -17.99
C GLU A 52 14.81 5.36 -16.56
N LEU A 53 15.15 6.59 -16.17
CA LEU A 53 14.76 7.11 -14.86
C LEU A 53 13.23 7.29 -14.81
N GLY A 54 12.61 6.81 -13.74
CA GLY A 54 11.15 6.80 -13.57
C GLY A 54 10.45 5.63 -14.26
N ASP A 55 11.16 4.80 -15.03
CA ASP A 55 10.60 3.59 -15.64
C ASP A 55 10.58 2.44 -14.62
N SER A 56 9.39 2.09 -14.11
CA SER A 56 9.16 0.91 -13.27
C SER A 56 8.80 -0.29 -14.15
N TYR A 57 9.78 -0.75 -14.92
CA TYR A 57 9.59 -1.89 -15.83
C TYR A 57 8.96 -3.09 -15.13
N ALA A 58 8.04 -3.77 -15.82
CA ALA A 58 7.30 -4.93 -15.32
C ALA A 58 6.61 -4.74 -13.95
N ASN A 59 6.35 -3.51 -13.50
CA ASN A 59 5.82 -3.19 -12.18
C ASN A 59 6.68 -3.73 -11.02
N THR A 60 8.01 -3.62 -11.15
CA THR A 60 8.94 -4.07 -10.11
C THR A 60 8.70 -3.39 -8.77
N PHE A 61 8.62 -2.07 -8.79
CA PHE A 61 8.19 -1.29 -7.63
C PHE A 61 6.70 -1.01 -7.76
N ARG A 62 5.94 -1.50 -6.79
CA ARG A 62 4.48 -1.35 -6.75
C ARG A 62 3.98 -1.23 -5.32
N VAL A 63 2.80 -0.65 -5.15
CA VAL A 63 2.10 -0.65 -3.86
C VAL A 63 0.94 -1.63 -3.93
N VAL A 64 0.95 -2.62 -3.04
CA VAL A 64 -0.10 -3.62 -2.91
C VAL A 64 -0.50 -3.70 -1.45
N GLU A 65 -1.80 -3.56 -1.17
CA GLU A 65 -2.36 -3.57 0.19
C GLU A 65 -1.66 -2.59 1.15
N GLY A 66 -1.26 -1.43 0.62
CA GLY A 66 -0.63 -0.36 1.40
C GLY A 66 0.82 -0.64 1.78
N VAL A 67 1.49 -1.58 1.12
CA VAL A 67 2.91 -1.89 1.31
C VAL A 67 3.66 -1.75 -0.01
N ILE A 68 4.84 -1.12 0.02
CA ILE A 68 5.75 -1.11 -1.12
C ILE A 68 6.33 -2.52 -1.29
N GLN A 69 6.16 -3.09 -2.47
CA GLN A 69 6.72 -4.37 -2.87
C GLN A 69 7.78 -4.16 -3.94
N VAL A 70 8.84 -4.96 -3.86
CA VAL A 70 9.86 -5.12 -4.90
C VAL A 70 9.77 -6.55 -5.40
N ASN A 71 9.48 -6.75 -6.68
CA ASN A 71 9.28 -8.10 -7.20
C ASN A 71 9.62 -8.20 -8.69
N TYR A 72 10.12 -9.36 -9.09
CA TYR A 72 10.70 -9.62 -10.40
C TYR A 72 9.95 -10.70 -11.18
N ASP A 73 8.67 -10.94 -10.87
CA ASP A 73 7.87 -12.02 -11.48
C ASP A 73 7.66 -11.82 -13.00
N GLY A 74 7.79 -10.58 -13.50
CA GLY A 74 7.70 -10.25 -14.92
C GLY A 74 9.01 -10.35 -15.69
N TYR A 75 10.04 -10.99 -15.12
CA TYR A 75 11.38 -11.09 -15.71
C TYR A 75 11.71 -12.53 -16.09
N GLU A 76 12.27 -12.73 -17.28
CA GLU A 76 12.82 -14.02 -17.71
C GLU A 76 14.07 -14.41 -16.90
N ALA A 77 14.90 -13.42 -16.54
CA ALA A 77 16.07 -13.56 -15.69
C ALA A 77 16.32 -12.25 -14.94
N PHE A 78 17.04 -12.31 -13.82
CA PHE A 78 17.36 -11.11 -13.03
C PHE A 78 18.23 -10.11 -13.80
N ASP A 79 19.17 -10.55 -14.64
CA ASP A 79 19.94 -9.73 -15.59
C ASP A 79 20.42 -8.38 -15.02
N GLU A 80 21.00 -8.41 -13.82
CA GLU A 80 21.52 -7.23 -13.11
C GLU A 80 20.50 -6.08 -12.96
N ARG A 81 19.21 -6.40 -12.84
CA ARG A 81 18.10 -5.45 -12.69
C ARG A 81 18.00 -4.90 -11.26
N PHE A 82 19.12 -4.44 -10.72
CA PHE A 82 19.14 -3.70 -9.45
C PHE A 82 18.29 -2.44 -9.58
N GLY A 83 17.52 -2.13 -8.53
CA GLY A 83 16.75 -0.90 -8.49
C GLY A 83 16.61 -0.33 -7.10
N TYR A 84 16.31 0.96 -7.04
CA TYR A 84 16.06 1.71 -5.82
C TYR A 84 15.02 2.81 -6.05
N LEU A 85 14.45 3.29 -4.94
CA LEU A 85 13.54 4.42 -4.89
C LEU A 85 14.28 5.61 -4.29
N ASP A 86 14.33 6.71 -5.05
CA ASP A 86 14.84 8.02 -4.60
C ASP A 86 13.70 8.93 -4.14
#